data_AF-A0AA37WFS8-F1
#
_entry.id   AF-A0AA37WFS8-F1
#
_cell.length_a   1.000
_cell.length_b   1.000
_cell.length_c   1.000
_cell.angle_alpha   90.00
_cell.angle_beta   90.00
_cell.angle_gamma   90.00
#
_symmetry.space_group_name_H-M   'P 1'
#
loop_
_entity.id
_entity.type
_entity.pdbx_description
1 polymer ?
#
loop_
_entity_poly.entity_id
_entity_poly.type
_entity_poly.pdbx_seq_one_letter_code
_entity_poly.pdbx_strand_id
1 'polypeptide(L)'
;MSRLLTAVSFLIFLHCHYSSFGQFYNIDEGYLTYKLNNARIGNSMISSAPFLRHSMDARSGGLGNAGIASSPDANAMYFNASKLASVDSTLG
;
A
#
# COMPACT_ATOMS: atom_id res chain seq x y z
N MET A 1 -10.84 -13.60 -43.27
CA MET A 1 -11.43 -12.66 -42.29
C MET A 1 -11.08 -13.00 -40.83
N SER A 2 -10.86 -14.27 -40.47
CA SER A 2 -10.54 -14.68 -39.08
C SER A 2 -9.20 -14.15 -38.54
N ARG A 3 -8.13 -14.09 -39.36
CA ARG A 3 -6.78 -13.64 -38.95
C ARG A 3 -6.67 -12.13 -38.70
N LEU A 4 -7.46 -11.33 -39.41
CA LEU A 4 -7.50 -9.88 -39.22
C LEU A 4 -8.21 -9.51 -37.91
N LEU A 5 -9.32 -10.21 -37.61
CA LEU A 5 -10.09 -9.98 -36.38
C LEU A 5 -9.31 -10.35 -35.12
N THR A 6 -8.49 -11.41 -35.17
CA THR A 6 -7.61 -11.80 -34.05
C THR A 6 -6.48 -10.78 -33.83
N ALA A 7 -5.88 -10.24 -34.90
CA ALA A 7 -4.84 -9.22 -34.79
C ALA A 7 -5.37 -7.89 -34.19
N VAL A 8 -6.57 -7.47 -34.60
CA VAL A 8 -7.22 -6.26 -34.06
C VAL A 8 -7.58 -6.43 -32.59
N SER A 9 -8.07 -7.60 -32.18
CA SER A 9 -8.33 -7.88 -30.76
C SER A 9 -7.03 -7.82 -29.94
N PHE A 10 -5.93 -8.39 -30.44
CA PHE A 10 -4.63 -8.35 -29.75
C PHE A 10 -4.09 -6.91 -29.60
N LEU A 11 -4.27 -6.07 -30.62
CA LEU A 11 -3.88 -4.66 -30.57
C LEU A 11 -4.73 -3.85 -29.58
N ILE A 12 -6.02 -4.13 -29.44
CA ILE A 12 -6.90 -3.48 -28.46
C ILE A 12 -6.50 -3.90 -27.04
N PHE A 13 -6.20 -5.18 -26.80
CA PHE A 13 -5.67 -5.65 -25.52
C PHE A 13 -4.33 -4.98 -25.18
N LEU A 14 -3.43 -4.81 -26.15
CA LEU A 14 -2.16 -4.12 -25.95
C LEU A 14 -2.36 -2.63 -25.62
N HIS A 15 -3.27 -1.94 -26.29
CA HIS A 15 -3.59 -0.53 -26.00
C HIS A 15 -4.25 -0.32 -24.63
N CYS A 16 -5.04 -1.29 -24.14
CA CYS A 16 -5.71 -1.20 -22.84
C CYS A 16 -4.73 -1.35 -21.65
N HIS A 17 -3.64 -2.11 -21.82
CA HIS A 17 -2.65 -2.32 -20.75
C HIS A 17 -1.67 -1.16 -20.53
N TYR A 18 -1.48 -0.24 -21.49
CA TYR A 18 -0.57 0.90 -21.32
C TYR A 18 -1.08 1.96 -20.32
N SER A 19 -2.35 1.90 -19.93
CA SER A 19 -2.99 2.91 -19.08
C SER A 19 -3.00 2.53 -17.60
N SER A 20 -1.93 1.93 -17.08
CA SER A 20 -1.73 1.81 -15.63
C SER A 20 -0.87 2.98 -15.13
N PHE A 21 -1.50 4.11 -14.81
CA PHE A 21 -0.80 5.27 -14.23
C PHE A 21 -0.67 5.12 -12.70
N GLY A 22 0.56 5.01 -12.21
CA GLY A 22 0.92 5.37 -10.83
C GLY A 22 1.21 6.87 -10.74
N GLN A 23 1.17 7.47 -9.55
CA GLN A 23 1.58 8.86 -9.36
C GLN A 23 3.08 9.02 -9.58
N PHE A 24 3.50 9.77 -10.60
CA PHE A 24 4.91 10.01 -10.95
C PHE A 24 5.43 11.31 -10.30
N TYR A 25 6.65 11.29 -9.76
CA TYR A 25 7.35 12.48 -9.22
C TYR A 25 8.04 13.24 -10.36
N ASN A 26 7.66 14.50 -10.55
CA ASN A 26 8.27 15.37 -11.56
C ASN A 26 9.37 16.22 -10.89
N ILE A 27 10.60 16.07 -11.38
CA ILE A 27 11.82 16.67 -10.79
C ILE A 27 11.87 18.18 -11.08
N ASP A 28 11.25 18.64 -12.18
CA ASP A 28 11.27 20.05 -12.60
C ASP A 28 10.33 20.92 -11.74
N GLU A 29 9.18 20.36 -11.34
CA GLU A 29 8.18 21.03 -10.50
C GLU A 29 8.32 20.69 -9.00
N GLY A 30 9.17 19.72 -8.65
CA GLY A 30 9.41 19.25 -7.27
C GLY A 30 8.19 18.60 -6.61
N TYR A 31 7.18 18.20 -7.39
CA TYR A 31 5.88 17.73 -6.91
C TYR A 31 5.36 16.55 -7.77
N LEU A 32 4.49 15.69 -7.22
CA LEU A 32 3.88 14.60 -8.00
C LEU A 32 2.98 15.19 -9.10
N THR A 33 3.07 14.66 -10.31
CA THR A 33 2.51 15.24 -11.54
C THR A 33 0.98 15.10 -11.67
N TYR A 34 0.23 15.55 -10.67
CA TYR A 34 -1.21 15.77 -10.76
C TYR A 34 -1.54 17.19 -10.26
N LYS A 35 -1.23 18.19 -11.09
CA LYS A 35 -1.72 19.57 -10.90
C LYS A 35 -3.21 19.61 -11.25
N LEU A 36 -4.10 19.63 -10.25
CA LEU A 36 -5.44 20.23 -10.42
C LEU A 36 -5.28 21.74 -10.27
N ASN A 37 -5.78 22.50 -11.25
CA ASN A 37 -6.05 23.93 -11.11
C ASN A 37 -4.91 24.73 -10.46
N ASN A 38 -3.66 24.47 -10.86
CA ASN A 38 -2.47 25.18 -10.36
C ASN A 38 -2.21 25.06 -8.83
N ALA A 39 -2.90 24.15 -8.13
CA ALA A 39 -2.69 23.85 -6.71
C ALA A 39 -1.69 22.69 -6.53
N ARG A 40 -0.80 22.83 -5.55
CA ARG A 40 0.13 21.76 -5.15
C ARG A 40 -0.65 20.73 -4.33
N ILE A 41 -0.84 19.52 -4.83
CA ILE A 41 -1.71 18.53 -4.16
C ILE A 41 -0.96 17.55 -3.26
N GLY A 42 0.06 17.87 -2.46
CA GLY A 42 0.65 16.89 -1.51
C GLY A 42 1.15 15.52 -2.09
N ASN A 43 2.44 15.23 -1.98
CA ASN A 43 3.05 14.03 -2.56
C ASN A 43 2.79 12.79 -1.68
N SER A 44 1.54 12.54 -1.34
CA SER A 44 1.19 11.42 -0.46
C SER A 44 1.41 10.11 -1.20
N MET A 45 2.27 9.26 -0.65
CA MET A 45 2.44 7.89 -1.13
C MET A 45 1.14 7.12 -0.86
N ILE A 46 0.33 6.90 -1.89
CA ILE A 46 -0.92 6.17 -1.79
C ILE A 46 -0.66 4.66 -1.63
N SER A 47 -1.01 4.13 -0.46
CA SER A 47 -1.13 2.68 -0.23
C SER A 47 -2.32 2.15 -1.01
N SER A 48 -2.17 1.03 -1.73
CA SER A 48 -3.31 0.31 -2.28
C SER A 48 -4.26 -0.23 -1.20
N ALA A 49 -3.77 -0.40 0.03
CA ALA A 49 -4.56 -0.78 1.20
C ALA A 49 -4.25 0.15 2.39
N PRO A 50 -5.08 1.18 2.68
CA PRO A 50 -4.82 2.13 3.77
C PRO A 50 -5.09 1.55 5.15
N PHE A 51 -6.03 0.60 5.27
CA PHE A 51 -6.39 -0.03 6.54
C PHE A 51 -5.28 -0.92 7.11
N LEU A 52 -4.39 -1.46 6.26
CA LEU A 52 -3.30 -2.33 6.69
C LEU A 52 -2.19 -1.57 7.45
N ARG A 53 -2.21 -0.23 7.40
CA ARG A 53 -1.27 0.63 8.13
C ARG A 53 -1.82 1.15 9.46
N HIS A 54 -3.11 0.99 9.72
CA HIS A 54 -3.72 1.42 10.98
C HIS A 54 -3.92 0.23 11.91
N SER A 55 -3.33 0.31 13.11
CA SER A 55 -3.59 -0.70 14.12
C SER A 55 -4.93 -0.43 14.79
N MET A 56 -5.76 -1.46 14.86
CA MET A 56 -7.02 -1.45 15.60
C MET A 56 -6.84 -1.92 17.06
N ASP A 57 -5.60 -1.95 17.57
CA ASP A 57 -5.26 -2.33 18.94
C ASP A 57 -5.18 -1.11 19.88
N ALA A 58 -5.94 -1.13 20.98
CA ALA A 58 -5.96 -0.05 21.96
C ALA A 58 -4.61 0.15 22.68
N ARG A 59 -3.87 -0.94 22.95
CA ARG A 59 -2.59 -0.86 23.68
C ARG A 59 -1.53 -0.15 22.84
N SER A 60 -1.29 -0.64 21.63
CA SER A 60 -0.33 -0.04 20.73
C SER A 60 -0.81 1.30 20.18
N GLY A 61 -2.12 1.48 20.03
CA GLY A 61 -2.76 2.75 19.66
C GLY A 61 -2.52 3.85 20.69
N GLY A 62 -2.63 3.55 21.99
CA GLY A 62 -2.31 4.48 23.07
C GLY A 62 -0.82 4.87 23.13
N LEU A 63 0.05 4.05 22.56
CA LEU A 63 1.49 4.32 22.40
C LEU A 63 1.85 4.99 21.07
N GLY A 64 0.86 5.42 20.27
CA GLY A 64 1.09 6.04 18.97
C GLY A 64 1.44 5.03 17.87
N ASN A 65 0.75 3.88 17.84
CA ASN A 65 0.99 2.77 16.91
C ASN A 65 2.36 2.08 17.09
N ALA A 66 2.90 2.09 18.31
CA ALA A 66 4.24 1.58 18.64
C ALA A 66 4.21 0.14 19.23
N GLY A 67 3.75 -0.84 18.46
CA GLY A 67 3.63 -2.25 18.93
C GLY A 67 4.81 -3.18 18.59
N ILE A 68 5.84 -2.69 17.88
CA ILE A 68 6.91 -3.51 17.26
C ILE A 68 7.83 -4.19 18.28
N ALA A 69 8.08 -3.52 19.41
CA ALA A 69 8.96 -3.97 20.51
C ALA A 69 8.18 -4.19 21.83
N SER A 70 6.84 -4.23 21.76
CA SER A 70 6.00 -4.61 22.90
C SER A 70 6.24 -6.08 23.28
N SER A 71 5.84 -6.45 24.49
CA SER A 71 5.81 -7.86 24.90
C SER A 71 4.97 -8.69 23.91
N PRO A 72 5.24 -10.01 23.80
CA PRO A 72 4.41 -10.92 23.01
C PRO A 72 2.94 -10.83 23.42
N ASP A 73 2.06 -10.69 22.43
CA ASP A 73 0.61 -10.57 22.60
C ASP A 73 -0.10 -11.09 21.35
N ALA A 74 -1.43 -11.23 21.42
CA ALA A 74 -2.24 -11.70 20.30
C ALA A 74 -2.13 -10.80 19.05
N ASN A 75 -1.77 -9.53 19.23
CA ASN A 75 -1.60 -8.55 18.15
C ASN A 75 -0.20 -8.61 17.51
N ALA A 76 0.64 -9.57 17.91
CA ALA A 76 1.96 -9.79 17.32
C ALA A 76 1.90 -9.99 15.80
N MET A 77 0.86 -10.62 15.25
CA MET A 77 0.75 -10.79 13.78
C MET A 77 0.67 -9.46 13.02
N TYR A 78 0.08 -8.43 13.62
CA TYR A 78 -0.03 -7.11 13.00
C TYR A 78 1.27 -6.30 13.12
N PHE A 79 1.94 -6.37 14.27
CA PHE A 79 3.11 -5.53 14.57
C PHE A 79 4.46 -6.18 14.31
N ASN A 80 4.62 -7.44 14.75
CA ASN A 80 5.86 -8.20 14.64
C ASN A 80 5.61 -9.68 14.97
N ALA A 81 5.51 -10.53 13.94
CA ALA A 81 5.25 -11.96 14.12
C ALA A 81 6.38 -12.69 14.85
N SER A 82 7.61 -12.17 14.85
CA SER A 82 8.73 -12.79 15.57
C SER A 82 8.52 -12.82 17.09
N LYS A 83 7.68 -11.93 17.64
CA LYS A 83 7.31 -11.94 19.06
C LYS A 83 6.63 -13.24 19.48
N LEU A 84 5.97 -13.94 18.54
CA LEU A 84 5.32 -15.23 18.83
C LEU A 84 6.32 -16.30 19.30
N ALA A 85 7.58 -16.21 18.90
CA ALA A 85 8.62 -17.13 19.36
C ALA A 85 9.07 -16.89 20.81
N SER A 86 8.72 -15.74 21.38
CA SER A 86 9.08 -15.33 22.75
C SER A 86 7.89 -15.35 23.70
N VAL A 87 6.75 -15.90 23.27
CA VAL A 87 5.54 -16.07 24.09
C VAL A 87 5.85 -16.98 25.28
N ASP A 88 5.39 -16.58 26.46
CA ASP A 88 5.57 -17.37 27.66
C ASP A 88 4.80 -18.71 27.57
N SER A 89 5.43 -19.79 28.06
CA SER A 89 4.89 -21.16 28.04
C SER A 89 3.62 -21.35 28.87
N THR A 90 3.30 -20.37 29.73
CA THR A 90 2.12 -20.36 30.60
C THR A 90 0.82 -19.97 29.89
N LEU A 91 0.86 -19.71 28.58
CA LEU A 91 -0.29 -19.33 27.74
C LEU A 91 -0.95 -20.53 27.01
N GLY A 92 -0.74 -21.75 27.52
CA GLY A 92 -1.37 -23.01 27.05
C GLY A 92 -2.43 -23.54 27.98
#